data_AF-A0A7C7S4I0-F1
#
_entry.id   AF-A0A7C7S4I0-F1
#
_cell.length_a   1.000
_cell.length_b   1.000
_cell.length_c   1.000
_cell.angle_alpha   90.00
_cell.angle_beta   90.00
_cell.angle_gamma   90.00
#
_symmetry.space_group_name_H-M   'P 1'
#
loop_
_entity.id
_entity.type
_entity.pdbx_description
1 polymer ?
#
loop_
_entity_poly.entity_id
_entity_poly.type
_entity_poly.pdbx_seq_one_letter_code
_entity_poly.pdbx_strand_id
1 'polypeptide(L)'
;ALFAGINLAGDELAVYRQVHEALGEKIPHPDLLVYLRASTDILMQRIARRDRPYERGMERGYIDQLNQAYESFFNQIADKCPVLVVDTDTLNYVANPDDLKSVEHRIRQALKLPPYQEQLFPTP
;
A
#
# COMPACT_ATOMS: atom_id res chain seq x y z
N ALA A 1 -8.75 6.66 -8.92
CA ALA A 1 -10.12 6.43 -8.41
C ALA A 1 -10.49 4.94 -8.24
N LEU A 2 -9.56 4.06 -7.81
CA LEU A 2 -9.81 2.60 -7.76
C LEU A 2 -10.96 2.24 -6.80
N PHE A 3 -10.89 2.74 -5.58
CA PHE A 3 -11.89 2.51 -4.54
C PHE A 3 -13.28 3.06 -4.92
N ALA A 4 -13.32 4.28 -5.47
CA ALA A 4 -14.57 4.90 -5.91
C ALA A 4 -15.23 4.09 -7.04
N GLY A 5 -14.45 3.54 -7.97
CA GLY A 5 -14.96 2.70 -9.07
C GLY A 5 -15.57 1.37 -8.62
N ILE A 6 -15.27 0.91 -7.40
CA ILE A 6 -15.83 -0.31 -6.81
C ILE A 6 -17.08 -0.01 -5.98
N ASN A 7 -17.13 1.16 -5.34
CA ASN A 7 -18.18 1.49 -4.37
C ASN A 7 -19.26 2.44 -4.88
N LEU A 8 -19.02 3.18 -5.97
CA LEU A 8 -19.95 4.16 -6.53
C LEU A 8 -20.43 3.73 -7.91
N ALA A 9 -21.68 4.07 -8.24
CA ALA A 9 -22.27 3.80 -9.54
C ALA A 9 -23.05 5.01 -10.08
N GLY A 10 -23.29 5.03 -11.39
CA GLY A 10 -24.12 6.05 -12.05
C GLY A 10 -23.64 7.47 -11.75
N ASP A 11 -24.58 8.32 -11.35
CA ASP A 11 -24.36 9.76 -11.14
C ASP A 11 -23.37 10.04 -10.00
N GLU A 12 -23.33 9.21 -8.95
CA GLU A 12 -22.38 9.38 -7.85
C GLU A 12 -20.93 9.23 -8.32
N LEU A 13 -20.68 8.23 -9.17
CA LEU A 13 -19.36 8.02 -9.76
C LEU A 13 -19.00 9.15 -10.72
N ALA A 14 -19.96 9.69 -11.46
CA ALA A 14 -19.75 10.82 -12.36
C ALA A 14 -19.36 12.09 -11.58
N VAL A 15 -20.07 12.39 -10.49
CA VAL A 15 -19.75 13.52 -9.60
C VAL A 15 -18.38 13.34 -8.96
N TYR A 16 -18.06 12.14 -8.45
CA TYR A 16 -16.73 11.84 -7.92
C TYR A 16 -15.63 12.14 -8.94
N ARG A 17 -15.79 11.69 -10.20
CA ARG A 17 -14.81 11.93 -11.26
C ARG A 17 -14.65 13.41 -11.58
N GLN A 18 -15.76 14.15 -11.66
CA GLN A 18 -15.71 15.59 -11.92
C GLN A 18 -14.94 16.34 -10.83
N VAL A 19 -15.20 16.01 -9.56
CA VAL A 19 -14.47 16.61 -8.43
C VAL A 19 -13.00 16.18 -8.46
N HIS A 20 -12.71 14.90 -8.69
CA HIS A 20 -11.35 14.39 -8.76
C HIS A 20 -10.53 15.03 -9.90
N GLU A 21 -11.13 15.28 -11.05
CA GLU A 21 -10.48 15.98 -12.17
C GLU A 21 -10.29 17.48 -11.88
N ALA A 22 -11.30 18.13 -11.30
CA ALA A 22 -11.22 19.55 -10.93
C ALA A 22 -10.17 19.81 -9.83
N LEU A 23 -10.03 18.87 -8.89
CA LEU A 23 -8.99 18.85 -7.87
C LEU A 23 -7.70 18.20 -8.38
N GLY A 24 -7.52 18.05 -9.70
CA GLY A 24 -6.32 17.52 -10.33
C GLY A 24 -5.09 18.37 -9.97
N GLU A 25 -4.59 18.17 -8.76
CA GLU A 25 -3.31 18.67 -8.29
C GLU A 25 -2.23 18.05 -9.17
N LYS A 26 -1.20 18.85 -9.48
CA LYS A 26 0.08 18.32 -9.93
C LYS A 26 0.72 17.58 -8.76
N ILE A 27 0.18 16.40 -8.42
CA ILE A 27 0.79 15.53 -7.42
C ILE A 27 2.16 15.13 -8.01
N PRO A 28 3.26 15.49 -7.35
CA PRO A 28 4.57 15.12 -7.83
C PRO A 28 4.66 13.59 -7.92
N HIS A 29 5.34 13.11 -8.95
CA HIS A 29 5.59 11.68 -9.08
C HIS A 29 6.45 11.22 -7.89
N PRO A 30 6.05 10.17 -7.17
CA PRO A 30 6.83 9.66 -6.05
C PRO A 30 8.12 8.99 -6.58
N ASP A 31 9.21 9.13 -5.82
CA ASP A 31 10.47 8.43 -6.11
C ASP A 31 10.35 6.91 -5.93
N LEU A 32 9.42 6.47 -5.09
CA LEU A 32 9.12 5.07 -4.84
C LEU A 32 7.69 4.91 -4.31
N LEU A 33 6.96 3.92 -4.84
CA LEU A 33 5.73 3.40 -4.25
C LEU A 33 6.03 2.08 -3.52
N VAL A 34 5.54 1.94 -2.29
CA VAL A 34 5.64 0.69 -1.53
C VAL A 34 4.27 0.03 -1.47
N TYR A 35 4.13 -1.13 -2.12
CA TYR A 35 2.90 -1.89 -2.14
C TYR A 35 2.99 -3.06 -1.15
N LEU A 36 2.25 -2.97 -0.05
CA LEU A 36 2.15 -4.02 0.96
C LEU A 36 1.11 -5.05 0.51
N ARG A 37 1.56 -6.09 -0.18
CA ARG A 37 0.71 -7.14 -0.71
C ARG A 37 0.38 -8.17 0.37
N ALA A 38 -0.87 -8.63 0.39
CA ALA A 38 -1.29 -9.74 1.22
C ALA A 38 -2.42 -10.52 0.54
N SER A 39 -2.51 -11.82 0.83
CA SER A 39 -3.64 -12.64 0.42
C SER A 39 -4.92 -12.19 1.12
N THR A 40 -6.06 -12.40 0.46
CA THR A 40 -7.39 -12.07 1.00
C THR A 40 -7.61 -12.71 2.37
N ASP A 41 -7.10 -13.92 2.61
CA ASP A 41 -7.23 -14.61 3.90
C ASP A 41 -6.47 -13.90 5.03
N ILE A 42 -5.23 -13.46 4.76
CA ILE A 42 -4.44 -12.67 5.71
C ILE A 42 -5.09 -11.31 5.98
N LEU A 43 -5.64 -10.67 4.95
CA LEU A 43 -6.37 -9.40 5.09
C LEU A 43 -7.61 -9.58 5.99
N MET A 44 -8.40 -10.62 5.78
CA MET A 44 -9.58 -10.93 6.61
C MET A 44 -9.18 -11.20 8.06
N GLN A 45 -8.10 -11.96 8.30
CA GLN A 45 -7.58 -12.20 9.65
C GLN A 45 -7.18 -10.88 10.35
N ARG A 46 -6.51 -9.97 9.62
CA ARG A 46 -6.09 -8.66 10.14
C ARG A 46 -7.28 -7.73 10.42
N ILE A 47 -8.28 -7.73 9.55
CA ILE A 47 -9.54 -6.99 9.76
C ILE A 47 -10.22 -7.47 11.04
N ALA A 48 -10.42 -8.78 11.17
CA ALA A 48 -11.03 -9.38 12.36
C ALA A 48 -10.25 -9.04 13.63
N ARG A 49 -8.91 -9.10 13.60
CA ARG A 49 -8.05 -8.76 14.75
C ARG A 49 -8.13 -7.28 15.16
N ARG A 50 -8.34 -6.35 14.21
CA ARG A 50 -8.46 -4.91 14.50
C ARG A 50 -9.80 -4.55 15.16
N ASP A 51 -10.82 -5.40 14.98
CA ASP A 51 -12.15 -5.31 15.59
C ASP A 51 -12.85 -3.94 15.45
N ARG A 52 -12.62 -3.25 14.33
CA ARG A 52 -13.26 -1.96 14.02
C ARG A 52 -14.74 -2.20 13.71
N PRO A 53 -15.69 -1.52 14.40
CA PRO A 53 -17.12 -1.79 14.26
C PRO A 53 -17.65 -1.74 12.82
N TYR A 54 -17.14 -0.80 12.02
CA TYR A 54 -17.53 -0.60 10.62
C TYR A 54 -16.90 -1.61 9.64
N GLU A 55 -15.88 -2.38 10.06
CA GLU A 55 -15.27 -3.42 9.22
C GLU A 55 -15.87 -4.82 9.46
N ARG A 56 -16.60 -5.02 10.57
CA ARG A 56 -17.13 -6.34 10.97
C ARG A 56 -18.07 -6.98 9.95
N GLY A 57 -18.78 -6.16 9.17
CA GLY A 57 -19.71 -6.62 8.12
C GLY A 57 -19.08 -6.74 6.73
N MET A 58 -17.77 -6.51 6.58
CA MET A 58 -17.12 -6.60 5.27
C MET A 58 -17.06 -8.05 4.80
N GLU A 59 -17.66 -8.32 3.65
CA GLU A 59 -17.67 -9.66 3.06
C GLU A 59 -16.30 -10.00 2.45
N ARG A 60 -15.91 -11.28 2.55
CA ARG A 60 -14.67 -11.77 1.93
C ARG A 60 -14.61 -11.49 0.43
N GLY A 61 -15.74 -11.63 -0.28
CA GLY A 61 -15.81 -11.36 -1.72
C GLY A 61 -15.53 -9.90 -2.08
N TYR A 62 -16.00 -8.96 -1.25
CA TYR A 62 -15.70 -7.54 -1.41
C TYR A 62 -14.21 -7.24 -1.19
N ILE A 63 -13.61 -7.81 -0.13
CA ILE A 63 -12.17 -7.64 0.12
C ILE A 63 -11.34 -8.28 -0.99
N ASP A 64 -11.77 -9.41 -1.54
CA ASP A 64 -11.10 -10.04 -2.68
C ASP A 64 -11.14 -9.16 -3.93
N GLN A 65 -12.31 -8.57 -4.25
CA GLN A 65 -12.46 -7.63 -5.36
C GLN A 65 -11.54 -6.42 -5.21
N LEU A 66 -11.45 -5.85 -4.00
CA LEU A 66 -10.49 -4.78 -3.71
C LEU A 66 -9.05 -5.26 -3.94
N ASN A 67 -8.70 -6.43 -3.41
CA ASN A 67 -7.35 -6.97 -3.53
C ASN A 67 -6.92 -7.13 -5.00
N GLN A 68 -7.78 -7.72 -5.83
CA GLN A 68 -7.53 -7.87 -7.28
C GLN A 68 -7.41 -6.52 -8.00
N ALA A 69 -8.22 -5.54 -7.61
CA ALA A 69 -8.19 -4.20 -8.20
C ALA A 69 -6.87 -3.48 -7.87
N TYR A 70 -6.37 -3.61 -6.64
CA TYR A 70 -5.09 -3.04 -6.23
C TYR A 70 -3.91 -3.76 -6.89
N GLU A 71 -3.95 -5.09 -6.99
CA GLU A 71 -2.93 -5.87 -7.73
C GLU A 71 -2.83 -5.39 -9.19
N SER A 72 -3.98 -5.25 -9.85
CA SER A 72 -4.06 -4.77 -11.24
C SER A 72 -3.53 -3.35 -11.38
N PHE A 73 -3.87 -2.46 -10.44
CA PHE A 73 -3.40 -1.07 -10.44
C PHE A 73 -1.88 -0.98 -10.29
N PHE A 74 -1.30 -1.69 -9.32
CA PHE A 74 0.14 -1.63 -9.08
C PHE A 74 0.96 -2.31 -10.17
N ASN A 75 0.42 -3.35 -10.81
CA ASN A 75 1.04 -3.95 -12.01
C ASN A 75 1.11 -2.94 -13.17
N GLN A 76 0.06 -2.14 -13.38
CA GLN A 76 0.04 -1.11 -14.43
C GLN A 76 0.91 0.11 -14.10
N ILE A 77 1.07 0.45 -12.82
CA ILE A 77 1.84 1.64 -12.41
C ILE A 77 3.36 1.36 -12.35
N ALA A 78 3.75 0.09 -12.24
CA ALA A 78 5.15 -0.34 -12.24
C ALA A 78 5.90 0.11 -13.51
N ASP A 79 5.20 0.28 -14.63
CA ASP A 79 5.77 0.81 -15.88
C ASP A 79 6.02 2.34 -15.84
N LYS A 80 5.43 3.04 -14.87
CA LYS A 80 5.42 4.52 -14.79
C LYS A 80 6.24 5.07 -13.64
N CYS A 81 6.42 4.30 -12.56
CA CYS A 81 7.23 4.69 -11.41
C CYS A 81 7.77 3.44 -10.69
N PRO A 82 8.88 3.57 -9.93
CA PRO A 82 9.40 2.46 -9.15
C PRO A 82 8.37 1.97 -8.12
N VAL A 83 8.10 0.66 -8.13
CA VAL A 83 7.23 0.00 -7.15
C VAL A 83 8.01 -1.08 -6.42
N LEU A 84 8.10 -0.97 -5.10
CA LEU A 84 8.58 -2.03 -4.23
C LEU A 84 7.38 -2.83 -3.69
N VAL A 85 7.21 -4.04 -4.20
CA VAL A 85 6.20 -4.98 -3.68
C VAL A 85 6.77 -5.70 -2.45
N VAL A 86 6.07 -5.59 -1.33
CA VAL A 86 6.41 -6.27 -0.08
C VAL A 86 5.29 -7.26 0.23
N ASP A 87 5.57 -8.55 0.05
CA ASP A 87 4.68 -9.61 0.52
C ASP A 87 4.66 -9.62 2.05
N THR A 88 3.47 -9.46 2.61
CA THR A 88 3.27 -9.35 4.05
C THR A 88 2.57 -10.55 4.66
N ASP A 89 2.29 -11.61 3.90
CA ASP A 89 1.57 -12.80 4.41
C ASP A 89 2.26 -13.44 5.62
N THR A 90 3.59 -13.58 5.55
CA THR A 90 4.41 -14.15 6.62
C THR A 90 5.20 -13.12 7.40
N LEU A 91 5.08 -11.84 7.04
CA LEU A 91 5.92 -10.76 7.58
C LEU A 91 5.14 -10.03 8.69
N ASN A 92 5.69 -10.01 9.89
CA ASN A 92 5.07 -9.38 11.05
C ASN A 92 5.83 -8.12 11.48
N TYR A 93 5.96 -7.15 10.57
CA TYR A 93 6.65 -5.87 10.81
C TYR A 93 6.02 -5.01 11.92
N VAL A 94 4.84 -5.39 12.43
CA VAL A 94 4.18 -4.71 13.54
C VAL A 94 4.70 -5.21 14.89
N ALA A 95 4.93 -6.52 15.04
CA ALA A 95 5.32 -7.12 16.31
C ALA A 95 6.75 -7.68 16.32
N ASN A 96 7.39 -7.82 15.15
CA ASN A 96 8.75 -8.31 14.99
C ASN A 96 9.65 -7.18 14.47
N PRO A 97 10.55 -6.63 15.32
CA PRO A 97 11.49 -5.59 14.92
C PRO A 97 12.42 -5.98 13.77
N ASP A 98 12.78 -7.27 13.65
CA ASP A 98 13.70 -7.71 12.59
C ASP A 98 13.00 -7.75 11.22
N ASP A 99 11.70 -8.08 11.19
CA ASP A 99 10.88 -7.96 9.99
C ASP A 99 10.75 -6.50 9.54
N LEU A 100 10.58 -5.58 10.50
CA LEU A 100 10.53 -4.15 10.22
C LEU A 100 11.86 -3.64 9.65
N LYS A 101 12.99 -4.03 10.26
CA LYS A 101 14.34 -3.71 9.76
C LYS A 101 14.56 -4.24 8.34
N SER A 102 14.08 -5.45 8.07
CA SER A 102 14.17 -6.05 6.73
C SER A 102 13.40 -5.21 5.69
N VAL A 103 12.17 -4.79 6.01
CA VAL A 103 11.38 -3.91 5.13
C VAL A 103 12.05 -2.56 4.94
N GLU A 104 12.56 -1.95 6.02
CA GLU A 104 13.29 -0.68 5.94
C GLU A 104 14.52 -0.80 5.04
N HIS A 105 15.30 -1.85 5.18
CA HIS A 105 16.49 -2.09 4.36
C HIS A 105 16.12 -2.19 2.87
N ARG A 106 15.05 -2.93 2.55
CA ARG A 106 14.53 -3.04 1.18
C ARG A 106 14.10 -1.69 0.60
N ILE A 107 13.44 -0.85 1.41
CA ILE A 107 13.05 0.52 1.00
C ILE A 107 14.28 1.38 0.71
N ARG A 108 15.29 1.36 1.60
CA ARG A 108 16.55 2.11 1.40
C ARG A 108 17.29 1.66 0.14
N GLN A 109 17.37 0.35 -0.10
CA GLN A 109 17.97 -0.21 -1.31
C GLN A 109 17.21 0.24 -2.56
N ALA A 110 15.87 0.20 -2.55
CA ALA A 110 15.05 0.65 -3.67
C ALA A 110 15.23 2.15 -3.98
N LEU A 111 15.40 2.98 -2.94
CA LEU A 111 15.72 4.40 -3.07
C LEU A 111 17.21 4.67 -3.38
N LYS A 112 18.05 3.64 -3.47
CA LYS A 112 19.51 3.75 -3.65
C LYS A 112 20.18 4.65 -2.60
N LEU A 113 19.63 4.69 -1.39
CA LEU A 113 20.22 5.45 -0.28
C LEU A 113 21.48 4.73 0.21
N PRO A 114 22.55 5.46 0.55
CA PRO A 114 23.74 4.85 1.13
C PRO A 114 23.37 4.06 2.39
N PRO A 115 24.00 2.90 2.64
CA PRO A 115 23.75 2.14 3.85
C PRO A 115 24.04 3.01 5.07
N TYR A 116 23.17 2.93 6.09
CA TYR A 116 23.41 3.57 7.37
C TYR A 116 24.73 3.03 7.95
N GLN A 117 25.76 3.86 7.96
CA GLN A 117 26.97 3.61 8.73
C GLN A 117 26.77 4.32 10.08
N GLU A 118 26.65 3.56 11.18
CA GLU A 118 26.89 4.16 12.50
C GLU A 118 28.26 4.83 12.44
N GLN A 119 28.33 6.13 12.73
CA GLN A 119 29.59 6.88 12.68
C GLN A 119 30.60 6.25 13.66
N LEU A 120 31.50 5.42 13.14
CA LEU A 120 32.68 4.91 13.84
C LEU A 120 33.80 5.96 13.82
N PHE A 121 33.52 7.17 14.31
CA PHE A 121 34.56 8.15 14.58
C PHE A 121 34.45 8.60 16.03
N PRO A 122 35.47 8.33 16.88
CA PRO A 122 35.61 9.11 18.10
C PRO A 122 35.88 10.56 17.67
N THR A 123 35.10 11.50 18.19
CA THR A 123 35.41 12.93 18.07
C THR A 123 36.84 13.20 18.55
N PRO A 124 37.59 14.10 17.87
CA PRO A 124 38.96 14.44 18.24
C PRO A 124 39.06 15.13 19.60
#